data_AF-W1YP37-F1
#
_entry.id   AF-W1YP37-F1
#
_cell.length_a   1.000
_cell.length_b   1.000
_cell.length_c   1.000
_cell.angle_alpha   90.00
_cell.angle_beta   90.00
_cell.angle_gamma   90.00
#
_symmetry.space_group_name_H-M   'P 1'
#
loop_
_entity.id
_entity.type
_entity.pdbx_description
1 polymer ?
#
loop_
_entity_poly.entity_id
_entity_poly.type
_entity_poly.pdbx_seq_one_letter_code
_entity_poly.pdbx_strand_id
1 'polypeptide(L)' 'NYAEALEKLKALIEAHDLPTTTTITKEEILAAAKHDKKSEGATIKIVVPTSYGHSELKVVTHEELATYLD' A
#
# COMPACT_ATOMS: atom_id res chain seq x y z
N ASN A 1 -4.19 -4.77 -17.17
CA ASN A 1 -2.72 -4.89 -17.09
C ASN A 1 -2.26 -4.12 -15.85
N TYR A 2 -1.71 -4.79 -14.82
CA TYR A 2 -1.33 -4.14 -13.56
C TYR A 2 -0.27 -3.03 -13.75
N ALA A 3 0.68 -3.25 -14.65
CA ALA A 3 1.73 -2.27 -14.94
C ALA A 3 1.16 -0.97 -15.51
N GLU A 4 0.22 -1.08 -16.44
CA GLU A 4 -0.46 0.09 -17.02
C GLU A 4 -1.29 0.86 -15.99
N ALA A 5 -1.99 0.15 -15.09
CA ALA A 5 -2.77 0.80 -14.03
C ALA A 5 -1.88 1.54 -13.03
N LEU A 6 -0.73 0.96 -12.69
CA LEU A 6 0.27 1.57 -11.81
C LEU A 6 0.84 2.86 -12.42
N GLU A 7 1.28 2.81 -13.68
CA GLU A 7 1.81 3.96 -14.42
C GLU A 7 0.81 5.11 -14.45
N LYS A 8 -0.44 4.83 -14.81
CA LYS A 8 -1.48 5.86 -14.86
C LYS A 8 -1.81 6.44 -13.47
N LEU A 9 -1.83 5.61 -12.42
CA LEU A 9 -2.06 6.08 -11.06
C LEU A 9 -0.93 6.99 -10.57
N LYS A 10 0.34 6.62 -10.82
CA LYS A 10 1.50 7.46 -10.49
C LYS A 10 1.45 8.79 -11.23
N ALA A 11 1.24 8.77 -12.55
CA ALA A 11 1.14 9.96 -13.36
C ALA A 11 0.02 10.90 -12.88
N LEU A 12 -1.10 10.36 -12.40
CA LEU A 12 -2.19 11.14 -11.83
C LEU A 12 -1.79 11.82 -10.50
N ILE A 13 -1.14 11.08 -9.59
CA ILE A 13 -0.66 11.63 -8.31
C ILE A 13 0.33 12.79 -8.56
N GLU A 14 1.27 12.58 -9.50
CA GLU A 14 2.27 13.59 -9.89
C GLU A 14 1.63 14.81 -10.57
N ALA A 15 0.64 14.61 -11.44
CA ALA A 15 -0.09 15.70 -12.10
C ALA A 15 -0.89 16.59 -11.13
N HIS A 16 -1.12 16.11 -9.90
CA HIS A 16 -1.78 16.86 -8.82
C HIS A 16 -0.80 17.35 -7.75
N ASP A 17 0.52 17.35 -8.03
CA ASP A 17 1.57 17.79 -7.11
C ASP A 17 1.53 17.07 -5.74
N LEU A 18 1.05 15.82 -5.73
CA LEU A 18 1.00 14.99 -4.52
C LEU A 18 2.29 14.17 -4.36
N PRO A 19 2.78 13.97 -3.12
CA PRO A 19 4.00 13.23 -2.89
C PRO A 19 3.85 11.73 -3.23
N THR A 20 4.81 11.21 -4.00
CA THR A 20 4.92 9.78 -4.34
C THR A 20 5.97 9.04 -3.52
N THR A 21 6.71 9.75 -2.67
CA THR A 21 7.75 9.21 -1.79
C THR A 21 7.55 9.74 -0.36
N THR A 22 8.18 9.07 0.61
CA THR A 22 8.11 9.46 2.03
C THR A 22 9.48 9.31 2.68
N THR A 23 9.73 10.11 3.71
CA THR A 23 10.92 9.98 4.58
C THR A 23 10.64 9.12 5.81
N ILE A 24 9.40 8.68 6.01
CA ILE A 24 9.04 7.77 7.10
C ILE A 24 9.72 6.43 6.85
N THR A 25 10.42 5.94 7.87
CA THR A 25 11.19 4.70 7.76
C THR A 25 10.28 3.49 7.63
N LYS A 26 10.83 2.41 7.05
CA LYS A 26 10.13 1.12 6.95
C LYS A 26 9.66 0.63 8.32
N GLU A 27 10.50 0.76 9.34
CA GLU A 27 10.23 0.35 10.71
C GLU A 27 9.06 1.11 11.32
N GLU A 28 9.00 2.43 11.10
CA GLU A 28 7.89 3.27 11.57
C GLU A 28 6.56 2.93 10.89
N ILE A 29 6.58 2.68 9.58
CA ILE A 29 5.39 2.25 8.82
C ILE A 29 4.88 0.91 9.35
N LEU A 30 5.77 -0.07 9.54
CA LEU A 30 5.41 -1.39 10.06
C LEU A 30 4.90 -1.35 11.50
N ALA A 31 5.47 -0.49 12.35
CA ALA A 31 5.00 -0.27 13.70
C ALA A 31 3.59 0.33 13.70
N ALA A 32 3.33 1.34 12.87
CA ALA A 32 2.02 1.96 12.73
C ALA A 32 0.97 0.99 12.19
N ALA A 33 1.34 0.13 11.23
CA ALA A 33 0.44 -0.85 10.62
C ALA A 33 -0.17 -1.83 11.64
N LYS A 34 0.57 -2.19 12.69
CA LYS A 34 0.07 -3.06 13.78
C LYS A 34 -1.14 -2.47 14.52
N HIS A 35 -1.31 -1.15 14.47
CA HIS A 35 -2.40 -0.43 15.11
C HIS A 35 -3.56 -0.10 14.15
N ASP A 36 -3.47 -0.50 12.86
CA ASP A 36 -4.58 -0.30 11.92
C ASP A 36 -5.80 -1.11 12.36
N LYS A 37 -7.01 -0.55 12.19
CA LYS A 37 -8.27 -1.21 12.56
C LYS A 37 -8.55 -2.48 11.73
N LYS A 38 -7.85 -2.67 10.60
CA LYS A 38 -7.90 -3.85 9.74
C LYS A 38 -6.86 -4.91 10.10
N SER A 39 -6.09 -4.70 11.16
CA SER A 39 -5.18 -5.68 11.71
C SER A 39 -5.94 -6.69 12.56
N GLU A 40 -5.72 -7.97 12.27
CA GLU A 40 -6.35 -9.12 12.92
C GLU A 40 -5.22 -10.07 13.37
N GLY A 41 -4.84 -9.98 14.65
CA GLY A 41 -3.74 -10.74 15.22
C GLY A 41 -2.40 -10.44 14.53
N ALA A 42 -1.81 -11.44 13.88
CA ALA A 42 -0.53 -11.31 13.16
C ALA A 42 -0.69 -10.87 11.69
N THR A 43 -1.92 -10.57 11.25
CA THR A 43 -2.23 -10.21 9.86
C THR A 43 -2.85 -8.82 9.75
N ILE A 44 -2.81 -8.26 8.55
CA ILE A 44 -3.45 -7.00 8.19
C ILE A 44 -4.13 -7.14 6.82
N LYS A 45 -5.32 -6.56 6.71
CA LYS A 45 -6.08 -6.52 5.45
C LYS A 45 -5.75 -5.22 4.71
N ILE A 46 -5.06 -5.35 3.57
CA ILE A 46 -4.70 -4.23 2.69
C ILE A 46 -5.63 -4.16 1.47
N VAL A 47 -5.78 -2.96 0.92
CA VAL A 47 -6.52 -2.71 -0.33
C VAL A 47 -5.50 -2.65 -1.46
N VAL A 48 -5.63 -3.53 -2.45
CA VAL A 48 -4.75 -3.57 -3.63
C VAL A 48 -5.55 -3.12 -4.85
N PRO A 49 -5.24 -1.95 -5.44
CA PRO A 49 -5.85 -1.54 -6.70
C PRO A 49 -5.47 -2.49 -7.83
N THR A 50 -6.45 -2.96 -8.59
CA THR A 50 -6.22 -3.85 -9.76
C THR A 50 -6.46 -3.13 -11.09
N SER A 51 -7.35 -2.13 -11.09
CA SER A 51 -7.59 -1.20 -12.19
C SER A 51 -8.37 0.02 -11.67
N TYR A 52 -8.62 1.02 -12.52
CA TYR A 52 -9.43 2.17 -12.11
C TYR A 52 -10.86 1.75 -11.75
N GLY A 53 -11.31 2.18 -10.57
CA GLY A 53 -12.61 1.79 -10.03
C GLY A 53 -12.67 0.38 -9.42
N HIS A 54 -11.55 -0.37 -9.39
CA HIS A 54 -11.51 -1.74 -8.90
C HIS A 54 -10.34 -1.99 -7.94
N SER A 55 -10.65 -2.69 -6.84
CA SER A 55 -9.68 -3.10 -5.84
C SER A 55 -10.03 -4.43 -5.22
N GLU A 56 -9.03 -5.14 -4.76
CA GLU A 56 -9.19 -6.38 -4.00
C GLU A 56 -8.68 -6.19 -2.57
N LEU A 57 -9.31 -6.90 -1.63
CA LEU A 57 -8.82 -7.00 -0.25
C LEU A 57 -7.86 -8.18 -0.15
N LYS A 58 -6.62 -7.90 0.24
CA LYS A 58 -5.61 -8.93 0.46
C LYS A 58 -5.27 -8.98 1.94
N VAL A 59 -5.37 -10.17 2.53
CA VAL A 59 -4.87 -10.41 3.88
C VAL A 59 -3.42 -10.82 3.76
N VAL A 60 -2.54 -10.12 4.46
CA VAL A 60 -1.09 -10.41 4.50
C VAL A 60 -0.61 -10.44 5.94
N THR A 61 0.48 -11.16 6.20
CA THR A 61 1.16 -11.07 7.50
C THR A 61 1.94 -9.75 7.60
N HIS A 62 2.31 -9.35 8.82
CA HIS A 62 3.20 -8.19 9.00
C HIS A 62 4.58 -8.39 8.36
N GLU A 63 5.04 -9.64 8.26
CA GLU A 63 6.29 -9.99 7.57
C GLU A 63 6.15 -9.83 6.06
N GLU A 64 5.05 -10.30 5.47
CA GLU A 64 4.75 -10.08 4.06
C GLU A 64 4.55 -8.60 3.74
N LEU A 65 3.93 -7.83 4.63
CA LEU A 65 3.78 -6.38 4.48
C LEU A 65 5.14 -5.69 4.28
N ALA A 66 6.17 -6.13 5.01
CA ALA A 66 7.51 -5.56 4.94
C ALA A 66 8.13 -5.67 3.54
N THR A 67 7.76 -6.69 2.74
CA THR A 67 8.28 -6.87 1.38
C THR A 67 7.74 -5.87 0.36
N TYR A 68 6.64 -5.17 0.66
CA TYR A 68 6.10 -4.11 -0.21
C TYR A 68 6.74 -2.74 0.05
N LEU A 69 7.57 -2.64 1.10
CA LEU A 69 8.24 -1.40 1.52
C LEU A 69 9.74 -1.39 1.16
N ASP A 70 10.22 -2.46 0.51
CA ASP A 70 11.57 -2.57 -0.06
C ASP A 70 11.60 -2.03 -1.49
#